data_AF-A0AAN7UY56-F1
#
_entry.id   AF-A0AAN7UY56-F1
#
_cell.length_a   1.000
_cell.length_b   1.000
_cell.length_c   1.000
_cell.angle_alpha   90.00
_cell.angle_beta   90.00
_cell.angle_gamma   90.00
#
_symmetry.space_group_name_H-M   'P 1'
#
loop_
_entity.id
_entity.type
_entity.pdbx_description
1 polymer ?
#
loop_
_entity_poly.entity_id
_entity_poly.type
_entity_poly.pdbx_seq_one_letter_code
_entity_poly.pdbx_strand_id
1 'polypeptide(L)'
;MRGQNQSGMNPGQDGRDDKDKKKEKPKYEPPPRPTTRIGRKKRKAAGTSAAAKLPAVYPTSRCKLRLLRMQRIHDHLLLEEEFVENQERLRKAKAAKDNTGPAPDPEAADRMADERGRVDDMRGSPMGVGTLEEMIDDDHAIVSSTTGPEYYVSIMSFVDKDLLEPGASVLLHHKSVSIVGVLTDDTDPAVNVMKLDKAPTESYADIGGLESQIQEVRESVELPLLHPELYEEMGIKPPKGVILYGAPGTGKTLLAKAVANQTSATFLRIVGSELIQKYLGDGPRLVRQLFQVAAENAPSIVFIDEIDAIGTKRYDSTSGGEREVQRTMLELLNQLDGFDDRGDVKVIMATNKIETLDPALIRPGRIDRKILFENPDQNTKRKIFNLHTSKMSLNEDVDLDEFISQKDDLSGADIKAICSEAGLMALRERRMRVQMADFRAARERVLRTKQEGEPEGLYL
;
A
#
# COMPACT_ATOMS: atom_id res chain seq x y z
N MET A 1 25.35 13.15 83.69
CA MET A 1 26.44 12.45 84.39
C MET A 1 27.61 12.31 83.42
N ARG A 2 28.77 12.90 83.76
CA ARG A 2 30.14 12.73 83.21
C ARG A 2 30.27 12.79 81.68
N GLY A 3 30.85 13.80 81.03
CA GLY A 3 31.86 14.77 81.46
C GLY A 3 33.27 14.28 81.12
N GLN A 4 33.86 14.80 80.05
CA GLN A 4 35.30 15.03 79.93
C GLN A 4 35.61 16.12 78.87
N ASN A 5 35.97 17.29 79.40
CA ASN A 5 36.83 18.33 78.81
C ASN A 5 38.23 17.74 78.50
N GLN A 6 39.14 18.32 77.72
CA GLN A 6 39.67 19.69 77.74
C GLN A 6 40.70 19.83 76.59
N SER A 7 40.77 20.94 75.84
CA SER A 7 41.86 21.97 75.86
C SER A 7 42.30 22.23 74.40
N GLY A 8 42.68 23.40 73.90
CA GLY A 8 42.80 24.77 74.42
C GLY A 8 43.59 25.63 73.41
N MET A 9 43.18 26.89 73.26
CA MET A 9 43.93 28.11 72.86
C MET A 9 44.58 28.31 71.46
N ASN A 10 44.09 29.39 70.81
CA ASN A 10 44.64 30.38 69.84
C ASN A 10 46.10 30.88 70.07
N PRO A 11 46.67 31.87 69.32
CA PRO A 11 46.47 32.40 67.94
C PRO A 11 47.82 32.74 67.18
N GLY A 12 47.76 33.23 65.92
CA GLY A 12 48.73 34.25 65.42
C GLY A 12 49.62 33.95 64.19
N GLN A 13 49.26 34.60 63.07
CA GLN A 13 50.07 35.36 62.07
C GLN A 13 51.28 34.79 61.30
N ASP A 14 51.26 35.20 60.01
CA ASP A 14 52.34 35.48 59.04
C ASP A 14 52.89 34.40 58.09
N GLY A 15 52.78 34.71 56.79
CA GLY A 15 53.94 34.58 55.88
C GLY A 15 53.83 33.67 54.65
N ARG A 16 53.34 34.24 53.53
CA ARG A 16 53.84 34.15 52.13
C ARG A 16 53.99 32.79 51.41
N ASP A 17 53.29 32.73 50.27
CA ASP A 17 53.72 32.28 48.93
C ASP A 17 54.37 30.90 48.75
N ASP A 18 53.59 29.92 48.25
CA ASP A 18 54.06 29.09 47.12
C ASP A 18 52.93 28.31 46.41
N LYS A 19 52.80 28.59 45.11
CA LYS A 19 52.35 27.73 43.99
C LYS A 19 50.92 27.17 43.92
N ASP A 20 50.14 27.86 43.08
CA ASP A 20 49.03 27.35 42.28
C ASP A 20 49.34 26.01 41.58
N LYS A 21 48.67 24.93 42.01
CA LYS A 21 48.29 23.78 41.16
C LYS A 21 46.90 23.29 41.59
N LYS A 22 45.84 23.94 41.10
CA LYS A 22 44.48 23.38 41.14
C LYS A 22 44.41 22.16 40.23
N LYS A 23 44.29 20.96 40.80
CA LYS A 23 43.81 19.76 40.12
C LYS A 23 42.33 19.96 39.77
N GLU A 24 42.01 20.11 38.50
CA GLU A 24 40.63 20.06 38.01
C GLU A 24 40.05 18.65 38.24
N LYS A 25 38.86 18.58 38.86
CA LYS A 25 38.08 17.34 38.96
C LYS A 25 37.47 17.06 37.59
N PRO A 26 37.46 15.80 37.10
CA PRO A 26 36.81 15.48 35.83
C PRO A 26 35.31 15.77 35.94
N LYS A 27 34.82 16.57 34.98
CA LYS A 27 33.43 17.01 34.87
C LYS A 27 32.61 15.80 34.40
N TYR A 28 31.62 15.39 35.20
CA TYR A 28 30.69 14.33 34.83
C TYR A 28 29.80 14.82 33.69
N GLU A 29 29.90 14.20 32.51
CA GLU A 29 28.96 14.37 31.41
C GLU A 29 27.91 13.24 31.46
N PRO A 30 26.61 13.58 31.45
CA PRO A 30 25.56 12.56 31.36
C PRO A 30 25.59 11.87 29.99
N PRO A 31 25.16 10.59 29.88
CA PRO A 31 25.14 9.88 28.62
C PRO A 31 24.28 10.60 27.57
N PRO A 32 24.65 10.52 26.28
CA PRO A 32 23.90 11.17 25.23
C PRO A 32 22.45 10.68 25.25
N ARG A 33 21.52 11.62 25.15
CA ARG A 33 20.08 11.29 25.07
C ARG A 33 19.86 10.42 23.82
N PRO A 34 19.01 9.38 23.88
CA PRO A 34 18.63 8.65 22.67
C PRO A 34 18.07 9.66 21.68
N THR A 35 18.65 9.70 20.49
CA THR A 35 18.24 10.59 19.41
C THR A 35 16.84 10.20 18.99
N THR A 36 15.83 10.90 19.52
CA THR A 36 14.46 10.82 19.03
C THR A 36 14.37 11.50 17.65
N ARG A 37 14.84 10.79 16.61
CA ARG A 37 14.48 11.04 15.21
C ARG A 37 13.33 10.11 14.82
N ILE A 38 12.22 10.20 15.55
CA ILE A 38 10.97 9.55 15.15
C ILE A 38 10.20 10.58 14.34
N GLY A 39 10.02 10.34 13.04
CA GLY A 39 9.13 11.13 12.19
C GLY A 39 9.74 11.74 10.92
N ARG A 40 10.71 11.10 10.27
CA ARG A 40 10.94 11.38 8.83
C ARG A 40 9.92 10.57 8.03
N LYS A 41 8.99 11.26 7.36
CA LYS A 41 8.16 10.71 6.28
C LYS A 41 9.02 9.76 5.43
N LYS A 42 8.47 8.59 5.04
CA LYS A 42 8.94 7.80 3.89
C LYS A 42 8.86 8.66 2.62
N ARG A 43 9.74 9.64 2.50
CA ARG A 43 10.26 10.04 1.21
C ARG A 43 11.18 8.89 0.86
N LYS A 44 10.97 8.25 -0.29
CA LYS A 44 12.11 7.75 -1.05
C LYS A 44 13.04 8.95 -1.20
N ALA A 45 13.97 9.08 -0.25
CA ALA A 45 14.96 10.13 -0.26
C ALA A 45 15.91 9.70 -1.36
N ALA A 46 15.99 10.54 -2.38
CA ALA A 46 16.99 10.49 -3.41
C ALA A 46 18.33 10.07 -2.80
N GLY A 47 18.95 9.05 -3.38
CA GLY A 47 20.25 8.54 -2.95
C GLY A 47 21.20 9.67 -2.57
N THR A 48 21.80 9.53 -1.39
CA THR A 48 23.06 10.15 -0.96
C THR A 48 23.55 11.31 -1.84
N SER A 49 22.98 12.51 -1.65
CA SER A 49 23.55 13.86 -1.88
C SER A 49 24.37 14.18 -3.17
N ALA A 50 24.37 13.31 -4.18
CA ALA A 50 24.96 13.54 -5.50
C ALA A 50 23.87 13.90 -6.50
N ALA A 51 22.71 13.24 -6.43
CA ALA A 51 21.52 13.57 -7.24
C ALA A 51 20.95 14.96 -6.92
N ALA A 52 21.15 15.45 -5.69
CA ALA A 52 20.71 16.79 -5.26
C ALA A 52 21.61 17.94 -5.75
N LYS A 53 22.77 17.65 -6.37
CA LYS A 53 23.66 18.67 -6.94
C LYS A 53 23.23 19.17 -8.31
N LEU A 54 22.25 18.52 -8.96
CA LEU A 54 21.72 19.02 -10.22
C LEU A 54 20.94 20.32 -9.93
N PRO A 55 21.40 21.49 -10.42
CA PRO A 55 20.76 22.75 -10.11
C PRO A 55 19.35 22.77 -10.70
N ALA A 56 18.36 23.25 -9.93
CA ALA A 56 16.98 23.38 -10.36
C ALA A 56 16.89 24.12 -11.71
N VAL A 57 16.43 23.42 -12.75
CA VAL A 57 16.34 23.97 -14.09
C VAL A 57 14.98 24.63 -14.26
N TYR A 58 14.92 25.93 -13.96
CA TYR A 58 13.91 26.83 -14.52
C TYR A 58 14.52 27.45 -15.80
N PRO A 59 13.86 27.39 -16.97
CA PRO A 59 12.41 27.55 -17.19
C PRO A 59 11.64 26.26 -17.47
N THR A 60 10.38 26.19 -17.02
CA THR A 60 9.44 25.07 -17.23
C THR A 60 8.92 24.97 -18.68
N SER A 61 8.91 26.07 -19.43
CA SER A 61 8.55 26.13 -20.85
C SER A 61 9.61 25.50 -21.77
N ARG A 62 9.20 25.05 -22.97
CA ARG A 62 10.11 24.58 -24.04
C ARG A 62 10.96 25.74 -24.56
N CYS A 63 12.01 26.08 -23.82
CA CYS A 63 12.94 27.16 -24.14
C CYS A 63 14.33 26.61 -24.47
N LYS A 64 14.98 27.20 -25.49
CA LYS A 64 16.36 26.87 -25.89
C LYS A 64 17.35 26.98 -24.72
N LEU A 65 17.09 27.85 -23.75
CA LEU A 65 17.87 28.00 -22.52
C LEU A 65 17.87 26.72 -21.64
N ARG A 66 16.75 26.01 -21.54
CA ARG A 66 16.67 24.73 -20.80
C ARG A 66 17.50 23.65 -21.49
N LEU A 67 17.39 23.55 -22.82
CA LEU A 67 18.18 22.63 -23.63
C LEU A 67 19.68 22.90 -23.45
N LEU A 68 20.11 24.15 -23.59
CA LEU A 68 21.51 24.53 -23.46
C LEU A 68 22.06 24.27 -22.04
N ARG A 69 21.24 24.43 -21.00
CA ARG A 69 21.65 24.14 -19.61
C ARG A 69 21.74 22.64 -19.35
N MET A 70 20.80 21.84 -19.84
CA MET A 70 20.87 20.37 -19.76
C MET A 70 22.05 19.83 -20.56
N GLN A 71 22.33 20.39 -21.74
CA GLN A 71 23.52 20.05 -22.54
C GLN A 71 24.80 20.34 -21.77
N ARG A 72 24.96 21.53 -21.16
CA ARG A 72 26.15 21.80 -20.34
C ARG A 72 26.31 20.82 -19.17
N ILE A 73 25.22 20.49 -18.49
CA ILE A 73 25.27 19.52 -17.37
C ILE A 73 25.69 18.15 -17.90
N HIS A 74 25.13 17.71 -19.03
CA HIS A 74 25.50 16.45 -19.67
C HIS A 74 26.97 16.45 -20.09
N ASP A 75 27.44 17.51 -20.75
CA ASP A 75 28.83 17.66 -21.17
C ASP A 75 29.79 17.65 -19.97
N HIS A 76 29.41 18.30 -18.86
CA HIS A 76 30.21 18.28 -17.62
C HIS A 76 30.26 16.88 -16.99
N LEU A 77 29.14 16.15 -16.96
CA LEU A 77 29.09 14.78 -16.44
C LEU A 77 29.93 13.83 -17.30
N LEU A 78 29.83 13.95 -18.63
CA LEU A 78 30.66 13.19 -19.58
C LEU A 78 32.15 13.49 -19.39
N LEU A 79 32.52 14.76 -19.22
CA LEU A 79 33.90 15.14 -18.94
C LEU A 79 34.39 14.58 -17.59
N GLU A 80 33.55 14.56 -16.56
CA GLU A 80 33.87 13.95 -15.27
C GLU A 80 34.03 12.42 -15.39
N GLU A 81 33.14 11.74 -16.10
CA GLU A 81 33.23 10.29 -16.38
C GLU A 81 34.52 9.96 -17.14
N GLU A 82 34.80 10.65 -18.25
CA GLU A 82 36.03 10.47 -19.02
C GLU A 82 37.28 10.81 -18.19
N PHE A 83 37.20 11.82 -17.33
CA PHE A 83 38.31 12.19 -16.44
C PHE A 83 38.60 11.09 -15.42
N VAL A 84 37.57 10.54 -14.78
CA VAL A 84 37.70 9.42 -13.83
C VAL A 84 38.24 8.19 -14.55
N GLU A 85 37.70 7.84 -15.73
CA GLU A 85 38.23 6.74 -16.53
C GLU A 85 39.69 6.94 -16.89
N ASN A 86 40.08 8.14 -17.33
CA ASN A 86 41.47 8.45 -17.68
C ASN A 86 42.38 8.45 -16.45
N GLN A 87 41.92 8.95 -15.31
CA GLN A 87 42.65 8.90 -14.05
C GLN A 87 42.86 7.47 -13.58
N GLU A 88 41.84 6.60 -13.74
CA GLU A 88 41.98 5.17 -13.50
C GLU A 88 42.95 4.52 -14.47
N ARG A 89 42.87 4.81 -15.79
CA ARG A 89 43.82 4.30 -16.79
C ARG A 89 45.26 4.72 -16.46
N LEU A 90 45.47 5.96 -16.04
CA LEU A 90 46.78 6.46 -15.58
C LEU A 90 47.24 5.78 -14.29
N ARG A 91 46.34 5.52 -13.33
CA ARG A 91 46.64 4.77 -12.11
C ARG A 91 47.00 3.32 -12.43
N LYS A 92 46.30 2.68 -13.37
CA LYS A 92 46.61 1.35 -13.92
C LYS A 92 47.98 1.33 -14.60
N ALA A 93 48.30 2.33 -15.42
CA ALA A 93 49.59 2.45 -16.11
C ALA A 93 50.76 2.71 -15.15
N LYS A 94 50.54 3.44 -14.04
CA LYS A 94 51.54 3.62 -12.97
C LYS A 94 51.73 2.34 -12.15
N ALA A 95 50.64 1.65 -11.78
CA ALA A 95 50.71 0.36 -11.09
C ALA A 95 51.39 -0.72 -11.95
N ALA A 96 51.25 -0.67 -13.28
CA ALA A 96 51.95 -1.57 -14.20
C ALA A 96 53.45 -1.26 -14.36
N LYS A 97 53.93 -0.07 -13.96
CA LYS A 97 55.36 0.27 -13.96
C LYS A 97 56.07 -0.15 -12.66
N ASP A 98 55.35 -0.21 -11.54
CA ASP A 98 55.84 -0.69 -10.25
C ASP A 98 55.63 -2.22 -10.15
N ASN A 99 56.54 -2.99 -10.75
CA ASN A 99 56.48 -4.45 -10.83
C ASN A 99 56.59 -5.16 -9.45
N THR A 100 55.45 -5.63 -8.93
CA THR A 100 55.36 -6.89 -8.14
C THR A 100 53.93 -7.47 -8.20
N GLY A 101 53.65 -8.38 -9.16
CA GLY A 101 52.42 -9.20 -9.22
C GLY A 101 51.90 -9.44 -10.66
N PRO A 102 51.31 -10.61 -10.99
CA PRO A 102 51.17 -11.06 -12.39
C PRO A 102 49.95 -10.45 -13.12
N ALA A 103 50.17 -10.23 -14.43
CA ALA A 103 49.25 -10.01 -15.57
C ALA A 103 48.08 -8.98 -15.43
N PRO A 104 47.94 -8.02 -16.38
CA PRO A 104 46.82 -7.09 -16.39
C PRO A 104 45.65 -7.62 -17.26
N ASP A 105 44.55 -8.04 -16.64
CA ASP A 105 43.34 -8.45 -17.36
C ASP A 105 42.57 -7.24 -17.93
N PRO A 106 41.99 -7.37 -19.15
CA PRO A 106 41.27 -6.31 -19.83
C PRO A 106 39.78 -6.37 -19.46
N GLU A 107 39.26 -5.33 -18.81
CA GLU A 107 37.87 -4.83 -18.88
C GLU A 107 37.47 -4.16 -17.56
N ALA A 108 36.98 -2.92 -17.62
CA ALA A 108 36.39 -2.26 -16.45
C ALA A 108 35.08 -2.95 -15.99
N ALA A 109 34.42 -3.66 -16.91
CA ALA A 109 33.30 -4.56 -16.61
C ALA A 109 33.74 -5.75 -15.73
N ASP A 110 34.94 -6.29 -15.98
CA ASP A 110 35.48 -7.41 -15.20
C ASP A 110 35.85 -6.99 -13.77
N ARG A 111 36.25 -5.73 -13.53
CA ARG A 111 36.50 -5.26 -12.15
C ARG A 111 35.23 -5.12 -11.33
N MET A 112 34.15 -4.62 -11.92
CA MET A 112 32.86 -4.59 -11.22
C MET A 112 32.32 -6.01 -11.01
N ALA A 113 32.58 -6.92 -11.95
CA ALA A 113 32.27 -8.33 -11.79
C ALA A 113 33.14 -9.00 -10.70
N ASP A 114 34.42 -8.69 -10.63
CA ASP A 114 35.37 -9.16 -9.61
C ASP A 114 35.04 -8.58 -8.23
N GLU A 115 34.70 -7.29 -8.15
CA GLU A 115 34.25 -6.65 -6.91
C GLU A 115 32.92 -7.26 -6.45
N ARG A 116 32.00 -7.54 -7.37
CA ARG A 116 30.76 -8.24 -7.06
C ARG A 116 31.00 -9.68 -6.61
N GLY A 117 31.95 -10.39 -7.24
CA GLY A 117 32.39 -11.72 -6.84
C GLY A 117 33.01 -11.71 -5.43
N ARG A 118 33.87 -10.75 -5.13
CA ARG A 118 34.43 -10.56 -3.78
C ARG A 118 33.35 -10.22 -2.75
N VAL A 119 32.36 -9.41 -3.11
CA VAL A 119 31.23 -9.12 -2.22
C VAL A 119 30.44 -10.40 -1.97
N ASP A 120 30.13 -11.20 -2.99
CA ASP A 120 29.40 -12.46 -2.83
C ASP A 120 30.18 -13.50 -2.02
N ASP A 121 31.51 -13.55 -2.14
CA ASP A 121 32.38 -14.35 -1.27
C ASP A 121 32.33 -13.86 0.18
N MET A 122 32.33 -12.53 0.40
CA MET A 122 32.17 -11.92 1.73
C MET A 122 30.77 -12.13 2.32
N ARG A 123 29.73 -12.24 1.48
CA ARG A 123 28.36 -12.53 1.92
C ARG A 123 28.26 -13.90 2.56
N GLY A 124 29.03 -14.85 2.05
CA GLY A 124 29.09 -16.22 2.52
C GLY A 124 27.79 -16.99 2.31
N SER A 125 27.88 -18.26 1.93
CA SER A 125 26.75 -19.17 1.89
C SER A 125 26.90 -20.23 2.99
N PRO A 126 25.92 -20.47 3.86
CA PRO A 126 24.55 -19.92 3.88
C PRO A 126 24.43 -18.55 4.56
N MET A 127 23.36 -17.82 4.22
CA MET A 127 22.97 -16.57 4.87
C MET A 127 21.83 -16.85 5.86
N GLY A 128 21.96 -16.38 7.10
CA GLY A 128 20.91 -16.44 8.11
C GLY A 128 19.95 -15.27 7.97
N VAL A 129 18.70 -15.44 8.41
CA VAL A 129 17.72 -14.35 8.51
C VAL A 129 17.58 -13.97 9.98
N GLY A 130 17.68 -12.68 10.27
CA GLY A 130 17.44 -12.10 11.59
C GLY A 130 16.65 -10.80 11.50
N THR A 131 16.22 -10.31 12.65
CA THR A 131 15.50 -9.05 12.79
C THR A 131 16.40 -8.00 13.42
N LEU A 132 16.43 -6.80 12.85
CA LEU A 132 17.14 -5.66 13.42
C LEU A 132 16.32 -5.11 14.60
N GLU A 133 16.87 -5.10 15.80
CA GLU A 133 16.13 -4.54 16.95
C GLU A 133 16.47 -3.08 17.16
N GLU A 134 17.76 -2.77 17.26
CA GLU A 134 18.24 -1.44 17.54
C GLU A 134 19.55 -1.17 16.79
N MET A 135 19.66 0.02 16.20
CA MET A 135 20.94 0.52 15.69
C MET A 135 21.62 1.34 16.77
N ILE A 136 22.86 0.98 17.11
CA ILE A 136 23.64 1.69 18.13
C ILE A 136 24.41 2.84 17.49
N ASP A 137 25.12 2.55 16.41
CA ASP A 137 25.98 3.46 15.67
C ASP A 137 25.93 3.16 14.18
N ASP A 138 26.70 3.90 13.38
CA ASP A 138 26.65 3.77 11.93
C ASP A 138 27.20 2.42 11.43
N ASP A 139 28.02 1.73 12.23
CA ASP A 139 28.73 0.50 11.83
C ASP A 139 28.37 -0.73 12.68
N HIS A 140 27.57 -0.59 13.75
CA HIS A 140 27.09 -1.71 14.56
C HIS A 140 25.61 -1.61 14.90
N ALA A 141 24.99 -2.79 15.01
CA ALA A 141 23.60 -2.92 15.41
C ALA A 141 23.39 -4.16 16.27
N ILE A 142 22.28 -4.17 17.00
CA ILE A 142 21.78 -5.35 17.70
C ILE A 142 20.78 -6.07 16.80
N VAL A 143 21.05 -7.34 16.54
CA VAL A 143 20.18 -8.21 15.75
C VAL A 143 19.73 -9.39 16.59
N SER A 144 18.46 -9.74 16.49
CA SER A 144 17.94 -11.01 17.01
C SER A 144 17.91 -12.04 15.89
N SER A 145 18.59 -13.17 16.11
CA SER A 145 18.48 -14.32 15.23
C SER A 145 17.21 -15.11 15.54
N THR A 146 16.73 -15.92 14.60
CA THR A 146 15.56 -16.80 14.77
C THR A 146 15.69 -17.76 15.97
N THR A 147 16.91 -18.03 16.42
CA THR A 147 17.20 -18.88 17.59
C THR A 147 17.10 -18.15 18.93
N GLY A 148 16.82 -16.85 18.95
CA GLY A 148 16.55 -16.04 20.16
C GLY A 148 17.72 -15.31 20.84
N PRO A 149 19.03 -15.61 20.63
CA PRO A 149 20.07 -14.75 21.18
C PRO A 149 20.21 -13.47 20.35
N GLU A 150 20.30 -12.36 21.07
CA GLU A 150 20.67 -11.04 20.55
C GLU A 150 22.19 -10.98 20.35
N TYR A 151 22.63 -10.50 19.19
CA TYR A 151 24.05 -10.32 18.88
C TYR A 151 24.34 -8.85 18.60
N TYR A 152 25.45 -8.36 19.16
CA TYR A 152 26.07 -7.11 18.74
C TYR A 152 26.93 -7.37 17.51
N VAL A 153 26.52 -6.82 16.36
CA VAL A 153 27.08 -7.19 15.05
C VAL A 153 27.51 -5.97 14.27
N SER A 154 28.53 -6.13 13.43
CA SER A 154 29.00 -5.08 12.52
C SER A 154 28.18 -5.07 11.22
N ILE A 155 27.88 -3.89 10.71
CA ILE A 155 27.25 -3.66 9.40
C ILE A 155 28.34 -3.64 8.33
N MET A 156 28.20 -4.45 7.28
CA MET A 156 29.14 -4.46 6.16
C MET A 156 29.01 -3.19 5.30
N SER A 157 30.11 -2.70 4.74
CA SER A 157 30.18 -1.40 4.05
C SER A 157 29.32 -1.28 2.79
N PHE A 158 28.88 -2.40 2.21
CA PHE A 158 28.04 -2.44 1.01
C PHE A 158 26.53 -2.48 1.31
N VAL A 159 26.14 -2.37 2.58
CA VAL A 159 24.74 -2.29 3.00
C VAL A 159 24.33 -0.82 3.09
N ASP A 160 23.23 -0.47 2.43
CA ASP A 160 22.66 0.87 2.52
C ASP A 160 22.04 1.09 3.90
N LYS A 161 22.69 1.96 4.69
CA LYS A 161 22.28 2.29 6.07
C LYS A 161 20.90 2.95 6.14
N ASP A 162 20.47 3.60 5.05
CA ASP A 162 19.16 4.25 4.96
C ASP A 162 17.99 3.24 4.91
N LEU A 163 18.25 1.98 4.54
CA LEU A 163 17.24 0.92 4.50
C LEU A 163 17.11 0.14 5.82
N LEU A 164 18.01 0.39 6.78
CA LEU A 164 18.01 -0.26 8.09
C LEU A 164 17.06 0.50 9.04
N GLU A 165 15.81 0.04 9.09
CA GLU A 165 14.83 0.48 10.08
C GLU A 165 14.70 -0.56 11.20
N PRO A 166 14.52 -0.16 12.48
CA PRO A 166 14.18 -1.09 13.54
C PRO A 166 12.97 -1.96 13.18
N GLY A 167 13.10 -3.26 13.32
CA GLY A 167 12.12 -4.26 12.89
C GLY A 167 12.30 -4.77 11.46
N ALA A 168 13.25 -4.24 10.68
CA ALA A 168 13.54 -4.75 9.35
C ALA A 168 14.21 -6.13 9.41
N SER A 169 13.81 -7.00 8.49
CA SER A 169 14.49 -8.28 8.26
C SER A 169 15.85 -8.06 7.59
N VAL A 170 16.91 -8.54 8.24
CA VAL A 170 18.30 -8.42 7.79
C VAL A 170 18.91 -9.80 7.52
N LEU A 171 19.83 -9.83 6.58
CA LEU A 171 20.60 -11.00 6.23
C LEU A 171 21.91 -11.00 7.03
N LEU A 172 22.16 -12.10 7.73
CA LEU A 172 23.30 -12.28 8.61
C LEU A 172 24.27 -13.32 8.04
N HIS A 173 25.57 -13.06 8.16
CA HIS A 173 26.59 -14.05 7.81
C HIS A 173 26.60 -15.20 8.83
N HIS A 174 26.59 -16.47 8.41
CA HIS A 174 26.50 -17.62 9.33
C HIS A 174 27.65 -17.76 10.35
N LYS A 175 28.88 -17.29 10.04
CA LYS A 175 30.04 -17.36 10.97
C LYS A 175 30.17 -16.17 11.91
N SER A 176 30.17 -14.94 11.38
CA SER A 176 30.43 -13.71 12.12
C SER A 176 29.17 -12.98 12.57
N VAL A 177 27.98 -13.44 12.13
CA VAL A 177 26.68 -12.81 12.38
C VAL A 177 26.62 -11.34 11.91
N SER A 178 27.55 -10.90 11.05
CA SER A 178 27.57 -9.54 10.50
C SER A 178 26.38 -9.30 9.56
N ILE A 179 25.87 -8.07 9.49
CA ILE A 179 24.79 -7.70 8.56
C ILE A 179 25.39 -7.60 7.15
N VAL A 180 24.92 -8.47 6.28
CA VAL A 180 25.34 -8.61 4.88
C VAL A 180 24.35 -7.91 3.94
N GLY A 181 23.11 -7.73 4.34
CA GLY A 181 22.11 -7.08 3.50
C GLY A 181 20.79 -6.91 4.22
N VAL A 182 19.90 -6.13 3.63
CA VAL A 182 18.52 -5.97 4.09
C VAL A 182 17.63 -6.76 3.16
N LEU A 183 16.68 -7.50 3.73
CA LEU A 183 15.61 -8.14 2.96
C LEU A 183 14.51 -7.10 2.78
N THR A 184 14.36 -6.59 1.56
CA THR A 184 13.43 -5.48 1.26
C THR A 184 11.96 -5.90 1.13
N ASP A 185 11.69 -7.20 1.01
CA ASP A 185 10.35 -7.75 0.77
C ASP A 185 9.80 -8.47 2.00
N ASP A 186 9.69 -7.76 3.11
CA ASP A 186 9.04 -8.28 4.34
C ASP A 186 7.50 -8.22 4.27
N THR A 187 6.96 -8.11 3.05
CA THR A 187 5.51 -8.08 2.87
C THR A 187 4.93 -9.46 3.17
N ASP A 188 4.07 -9.52 4.18
CA ASP A 188 3.32 -10.71 4.54
C ASP A 188 2.65 -11.29 3.27
N PRO A 189 2.80 -12.60 2.97
CA PRO A 189 2.25 -13.20 1.76
C PRO A 189 0.73 -13.01 1.67
N ALA A 190 0.06 -12.84 2.81
CA ALA A 190 -1.36 -12.52 2.90
C ALA A 190 -1.73 -11.24 2.15
N VAL A 191 -0.89 -10.20 2.17
CA VAL A 191 -1.18 -8.93 1.49
C VAL A 191 -0.83 -8.99 0.01
N ASN A 192 0.16 -9.80 -0.39
CA ASN A 192 0.42 -10.04 -1.81
C ASN A 192 -0.73 -10.79 -2.48
N VAL A 193 -1.49 -11.62 -1.76
CA VAL A 193 -2.75 -12.22 -2.27
C VAL A 193 -3.82 -11.14 -2.54
N MET A 194 -3.79 -10.02 -1.81
CA MET A 194 -4.75 -8.91 -1.98
C MET A 194 -4.40 -7.98 -3.15
N LYS A 195 -3.16 -8.05 -3.65
CA LYS A 195 -2.76 -7.35 -4.88
C LYS A 195 -3.36 -8.07 -6.07
N LEU A 196 -4.20 -7.36 -6.81
CA LEU A 196 -4.71 -7.85 -8.08
C LEU A 196 -3.67 -7.58 -9.17
N ASP A 197 -2.83 -8.58 -9.49
CA ASP A 197 -1.83 -8.48 -10.56
C ASP A 197 -2.44 -8.34 -11.97
N LYS A 198 -3.75 -8.57 -12.11
CA LYS A 198 -4.47 -8.48 -13.38
C LYS A 198 -5.54 -7.41 -13.30
N ALA A 199 -5.49 -6.45 -14.22
CA ALA A 199 -6.59 -5.52 -14.45
C ALA A 199 -7.87 -6.33 -14.71
N PRO A 200 -8.98 -6.05 -14.01
CA PRO A 200 -10.24 -6.70 -14.30
C PRO A 200 -10.70 -6.39 -15.73
N THR A 201 -11.38 -7.34 -16.37
CA THR A 201 -11.76 -7.25 -17.79
C THR A 201 -12.93 -6.31 -18.06
N GLU A 202 -13.69 -5.94 -17.03
CA GLU A 202 -14.92 -5.15 -17.18
C GLU A 202 -14.57 -3.67 -17.42
N SER A 203 -15.25 -3.03 -18.37
CA SER A 203 -15.17 -1.58 -18.61
C SER A 203 -16.49 -0.90 -18.25
N TYR A 204 -16.55 0.44 -18.23
CA TYR A 204 -17.82 1.17 -18.05
C TYR A 204 -18.81 0.89 -19.17
N ALA A 205 -18.34 0.51 -20.36
CA ALA A 205 -19.21 0.09 -21.46
C ALA A 205 -19.97 -1.21 -21.16
N ASP A 206 -19.45 -2.04 -20.25
CA ASP A 206 -20.09 -3.26 -19.78
C ASP A 206 -21.09 -3.00 -18.62
N ILE A 207 -21.36 -1.74 -18.28
CA ILE A 207 -22.35 -1.37 -17.26
C ILE A 207 -23.56 -0.75 -17.97
N GLY A 208 -24.70 -1.44 -17.90
CA GLY A 208 -25.95 -0.95 -18.47
C GLY A 208 -26.60 0.12 -17.58
N GLY A 209 -26.49 1.39 -17.98
CA GLY A 209 -27.11 2.53 -17.29
C GLY A 209 -26.28 3.07 -16.12
N LEU A 210 -26.94 3.60 -15.09
CA LEU A 210 -26.32 4.20 -13.89
C LEU A 210 -25.34 5.36 -14.21
N GLU A 211 -25.65 6.16 -15.22
CA GLU A 211 -24.76 7.21 -15.74
C GLU A 211 -24.41 8.26 -14.67
N SER A 212 -25.35 8.62 -13.80
CA SER A 212 -25.11 9.55 -12.69
C SER A 212 -24.16 8.96 -11.65
N GLN A 213 -24.37 7.71 -11.23
CA GLN A 213 -23.51 7.02 -10.26
C GLN A 213 -22.10 6.80 -10.83
N ILE A 214 -21.98 6.44 -12.11
CA ILE A 214 -20.70 6.32 -12.80
C ILE A 214 -19.98 7.66 -12.76
N GLN A 215 -20.65 8.75 -13.13
CA GLN A 215 -20.06 10.09 -13.12
C GLN A 215 -19.54 10.48 -11.73
N GLU A 216 -20.32 10.24 -10.67
CA GLU A 216 -19.90 10.53 -9.28
C GLU A 216 -18.65 9.75 -8.87
N VAL A 217 -18.54 8.47 -9.24
CA VAL A 217 -17.34 7.67 -8.95
C VAL A 217 -16.14 8.15 -9.77
N ARG A 218 -16.34 8.50 -11.05
CA ARG A 218 -15.27 9.05 -11.90
C ARG A 218 -14.72 10.35 -11.34
N GLU A 219 -15.58 11.26 -10.90
CA GLU A 219 -15.17 12.52 -10.25
C GLU A 219 -14.46 12.31 -8.91
N SER A 220 -14.76 11.20 -8.22
CA SER A 220 -14.20 10.93 -6.89
C SER A 220 -12.88 10.17 -6.93
N VAL A 221 -12.68 9.30 -7.92
CA VAL A 221 -11.55 8.37 -7.99
C VAL A 221 -10.68 8.63 -9.22
N GLU A 222 -11.27 8.69 -10.42
CA GLU A 222 -10.52 8.81 -11.68
C GLU A 222 -9.97 10.22 -11.90
N LEU A 223 -10.81 11.25 -11.73
CA LEU A 223 -10.43 12.64 -12.02
C LEU A 223 -9.27 13.14 -11.14
N PRO A 224 -9.22 12.87 -9.82
CA PRO A 224 -8.07 13.25 -8.99
C PRO A 224 -6.76 12.57 -9.41
N LEU A 225 -6.85 11.35 -9.96
CA LEU A 225 -5.67 10.58 -10.38
C LEU A 225 -5.15 11.02 -11.75
N LEU A 226 -6.05 11.34 -12.68
CA LEU A 226 -5.68 11.78 -14.03
C LEU A 226 -5.30 13.26 -14.10
N HIS A 227 -6.04 14.11 -13.38
CA HIS A 227 -5.92 15.57 -13.47
C HIS A 227 -5.90 16.23 -12.08
N PRO A 228 -4.82 16.02 -11.30
CA PRO A 228 -4.67 16.68 -10.00
C PRO A 228 -4.63 18.21 -10.11
N GLU A 229 -4.15 18.74 -11.25
CA GLU A 229 -4.04 20.18 -11.53
C GLU A 229 -5.38 20.93 -11.33
N LEU A 230 -6.51 20.30 -11.71
CA LEU A 230 -7.85 20.90 -11.57
C LEU A 230 -8.22 21.15 -10.10
N TYR A 231 -7.76 20.28 -9.20
CA TYR A 231 -8.01 20.41 -7.76
C TYR A 231 -7.08 21.44 -7.12
N GLU A 232 -5.83 21.52 -7.59
CA GLU A 232 -4.84 22.51 -7.13
C GLU A 232 -5.23 23.94 -7.54
N GLU A 233 -5.65 24.15 -8.79
CA GLU A 233 -6.10 25.48 -9.27
C GLU A 233 -7.35 25.95 -8.54
N MET A 234 -8.29 25.04 -8.27
CA MET A 234 -9.50 25.33 -7.51
C MET A 234 -9.21 25.46 -5.99
N GLY A 235 -8.08 24.96 -5.50
CA GLY A 235 -7.70 24.99 -4.08
C GLY A 235 -8.54 24.06 -3.19
N ILE A 236 -9.15 23.03 -3.76
CA ILE A 236 -9.99 22.06 -3.05
C ILE A 236 -9.25 20.73 -2.88
N LYS A 237 -9.44 20.06 -1.73
CA LYS A 237 -8.91 18.72 -1.55
C LYS A 237 -9.82 17.71 -2.26
N PRO A 238 -9.26 16.74 -3.00
CA PRO A 238 -10.08 15.70 -3.61
C PRO A 238 -10.73 14.84 -2.52
N PRO A 239 -11.91 14.26 -2.78
CA PRO A 239 -12.56 13.36 -1.84
C PRO A 239 -11.67 12.16 -1.54
N LYS A 240 -11.69 11.69 -0.29
CA LYS A 240 -10.82 10.59 0.19
C LYS A 240 -11.45 9.22 0.01
N GLY A 241 -12.75 9.12 0.28
CA GLY A 241 -13.46 7.85 0.35
C GLY A 241 -14.84 7.90 -0.28
N VAL A 242 -15.20 6.80 -0.94
CA VAL A 242 -16.51 6.58 -1.56
C VAL A 242 -17.14 5.32 -0.98
N ILE A 243 -18.41 5.39 -0.60
CA ILE A 243 -19.21 4.22 -0.24
C ILE A 243 -20.30 3.97 -1.28
N LEU A 244 -20.34 2.73 -1.78
CA LEU A 244 -21.35 2.20 -2.69
C LEU A 244 -22.33 1.37 -1.86
N TYR A 245 -23.60 1.79 -1.81
CA TYR A 245 -24.62 1.08 -1.04
C TYR A 245 -25.91 0.92 -1.84
N GLY A 246 -26.70 -0.11 -1.53
CA GLY A 246 -27.94 -0.39 -2.26
C GLY A 246 -28.36 -1.85 -2.17
N ALA A 247 -29.40 -2.25 -2.91
CA ALA A 247 -29.83 -3.64 -2.96
C ALA A 247 -28.72 -4.57 -3.51
N PRO A 248 -28.70 -5.85 -3.12
CA PRO A 248 -27.79 -6.83 -3.73
C PRO A 248 -28.11 -6.99 -5.23
N GLY A 249 -27.09 -7.31 -6.04
CA GLY A 249 -27.28 -7.54 -7.48
C GLY A 249 -27.42 -6.29 -8.35
N THR A 250 -27.20 -5.09 -7.80
CA THR A 250 -27.25 -3.79 -8.51
C THR A 250 -25.93 -3.37 -9.19
N GLY A 251 -24.90 -4.23 -9.15
CA GLY A 251 -23.64 -3.99 -9.88
C GLY A 251 -22.57 -3.18 -9.13
N LYS A 252 -22.66 -3.01 -7.81
CA LYS A 252 -21.65 -2.31 -6.98
C LYS A 252 -20.22 -2.84 -7.20
N THR A 253 -20.04 -4.16 -7.14
CA THR A 253 -18.74 -4.81 -7.39
C THR A 253 -18.30 -4.70 -8.85
N LEU A 254 -19.24 -4.65 -9.81
CA LEU A 254 -18.90 -4.47 -11.24
C LEU A 254 -18.38 -3.05 -11.48
N LEU A 255 -19.00 -2.04 -10.88
CA LEU A 255 -18.57 -0.66 -11.01
C LEU A 255 -17.18 -0.43 -10.42
N ALA A 256 -16.88 -1.01 -9.26
CA ALA A 256 -15.54 -0.96 -8.68
C ALA A 256 -14.48 -1.62 -9.58
N LYS A 257 -14.81 -2.74 -10.23
CA LYS A 257 -13.92 -3.40 -11.21
C LYS A 257 -13.70 -2.54 -12.46
N ALA A 258 -14.74 -1.91 -12.99
CA ALA A 258 -14.62 -1.01 -14.15
C ALA A 258 -13.70 0.19 -13.86
N VAL A 259 -13.83 0.78 -12.66
CA VAL A 259 -12.95 1.88 -12.20
C VAL A 259 -11.49 1.42 -12.11
N ALA A 260 -11.24 0.23 -11.57
CA ALA A 260 -9.90 -0.33 -11.47
C ALA A 260 -9.24 -0.55 -12.84
N ASN A 261 -10.02 -0.98 -13.84
CA ASN A 261 -9.54 -1.16 -15.21
C ASN A 261 -9.12 0.18 -15.85
N GLN A 262 -9.88 1.25 -15.61
CA GLN A 262 -9.62 2.55 -16.25
C GLN A 262 -8.49 3.36 -15.60
N THR A 263 -8.31 3.22 -14.28
CA THR A 263 -7.39 4.10 -13.51
C THR A 263 -5.92 3.69 -13.58
N SER A 264 -5.56 2.53 -14.14
CA SER A 264 -4.18 1.99 -14.22
C SER A 264 -3.39 2.01 -12.89
N ALA A 265 -4.06 2.29 -11.78
CA ALA A 265 -3.49 2.39 -10.44
C ALA A 265 -3.46 1.01 -9.79
N THR A 266 -2.60 0.84 -8.78
CA THR A 266 -2.52 -0.42 -8.04
C THR A 266 -3.86 -0.69 -7.37
N PHE A 267 -4.54 -1.78 -7.74
CA PHE A 267 -5.84 -2.14 -7.18
C PHE A 267 -5.68 -3.22 -6.12
N LEU A 268 -6.03 -2.88 -4.88
CA LEU A 268 -6.04 -3.79 -3.74
C LEU A 268 -7.48 -4.16 -3.44
N ARG A 269 -7.82 -5.44 -3.54
CA ARG A 269 -9.16 -5.95 -3.23
C ARG A 269 -9.10 -6.75 -1.94
N ILE A 270 -9.99 -6.43 -1.02
CA ILE A 270 -10.21 -7.21 0.19
C ILE A 270 -11.71 -7.38 0.42
N VAL A 271 -12.11 -8.56 0.88
CA VAL A 271 -13.50 -8.81 1.32
C VAL A 271 -13.58 -8.57 2.83
N GLY A 272 -14.62 -7.90 3.31
CA GLY A 272 -14.77 -7.53 4.72
C GLY A 272 -14.67 -8.72 5.67
N SER A 273 -15.11 -9.90 5.25
CA SER A 273 -14.98 -11.16 6.01
C SER A 273 -13.53 -11.64 6.18
N GLU A 274 -12.61 -11.29 5.28
CA GLU A 274 -11.18 -11.67 5.37
C GLU A 274 -10.45 -10.91 6.49
N LEU A 275 -11.00 -9.78 6.93
CA LEU A 275 -10.48 -9.01 8.05
C LEU A 275 -10.76 -9.66 9.41
N ILE A 276 -11.65 -10.67 9.46
CA ILE A 276 -11.97 -11.42 10.67
C ILE A 276 -11.05 -12.63 10.76
N GLN A 277 -10.06 -12.57 11.65
CA GLN A 277 -9.10 -13.65 11.87
C GLN A 277 -9.39 -14.42 13.16
N LYS A 278 -8.94 -15.68 13.21
CA LYS A 278 -9.13 -16.56 14.38
C LYS A 278 -8.27 -16.16 15.58
N TYR A 279 -7.12 -15.54 15.32
CA TYR A 279 -6.16 -15.12 16.34
C TYR A 279 -6.42 -13.67 16.73
N LEU A 280 -6.30 -13.41 18.04
CA LEU A 280 -6.49 -12.09 18.61
C LEU A 280 -5.33 -11.16 18.22
N GLY A 281 -5.64 -10.00 17.62
CA GLY A 281 -4.67 -9.00 17.20
C GLY A 281 -4.23 -9.11 15.73
N ASP A 282 -4.52 -10.22 15.05
CA ASP A 282 -4.18 -10.40 13.64
C ASP A 282 -5.04 -9.51 12.73
N GLY A 283 -6.31 -9.26 13.09
CA GLY A 283 -7.20 -8.38 12.34
C GLY A 283 -6.65 -6.95 12.23
N PRO A 284 -6.38 -6.26 13.36
CA PRO A 284 -5.77 -4.93 13.34
C PRO A 284 -4.39 -4.91 12.64
N ARG A 285 -3.57 -5.95 12.81
CA ARG A 285 -2.26 -6.05 12.14
C ARG A 285 -2.40 -6.08 10.63
N LEU A 286 -3.33 -6.89 10.11
CA LEU A 286 -3.62 -7.01 8.69
C LEU A 286 -4.11 -5.69 8.09
N VAL A 287 -4.97 -4.96 8.81
CA VAL A 287 -5.43 -3.63 8.37
C VAL A 287 -4.26 -2.66 8.24
N ARG A 288 -3.33 -2.62 9.20
CA ARG A 288 -2.14 -1.76 9.10
C ARG A 288 -1.27 -2.10 7.90
N GLN A 289 -1.02 -3.39 7.69
CA GLN A 289 -0.21 -3.86 6.57
C GLN A 289 -0.88 -3.56 5.21
N LEU A 290 -2.21 -3.70 5.11
CA LEU A 290 -2.96 -3.36 3.90
C LEU A 290 -2.74 -1.89 3.50
N PHE A 291 -2.89 -0.96 4.45
CA PHE A 291 -2.68 0.47 4.16
C PHE A 291 -1.20 0.82 3.95
N GLN A 292 -0.27 0.12 4.61
CA GLN A 292 1.15 0.29 4.36
C GLN A 292 1.52 -0.10 2.93
N VAL A 293 1.05 -1.27 2.47
CA VAL A 293 1.27 -1.73 1.09
C VAL A 293 0.56 -0.82 0.09
N ALA A 294 -0.63 -0.31 0.42
CA ALA A 294 -1.31 0.68 -0.42
C ALA A 294 -0.49 1.96 -0.58
N ALA A 295 0.06 2.49 0.52
CA ALA A 295 0.89 3.68 0.52
C ALA A 295 2.23 3.48 -0.22
N GLU A 296 2.85 2.31 -0.10
CA GLU A 296 4.10 1.98 -0.80
C GLU A 296 3.90 1.86 -2.32
N ASN A 297 2.69 1.45 -2.75
CA ASN A 297 2.31 1.32 -4.15
C ASN A 297 1.45 2.50 -4.66
N ALA A 298 1.53 3.66 -4.02
CA ALA A 298 0.78 4.85 -4.44
C ALA A 298 1.23 5.33 -5.85
N PRO A 299 0.29 5.72 -6.74
CA PRO A 299 -1.16 5.83 -6.53
C PRO A 299 -1.87 4.47 -6.48
N SER A 300 -2.73 4.27 -5.47
CA SER A 300 -3.43 2.99 -5.28
C SER A 300 -4.89 3.17 -4.84
N ILE A 301 -5.69 2.16 -5.16
CA ILE A 301 -7.11 2.09 -4.81
C ILE A 301 -7.32 0.86 -3.92
N VAL A 302 -7.84 1.09 -2.71
CA VAL A 302 -8.24 0.03 -1.78
C VAL A 302 -9.74 -0.17 -1.90
N PHE A 303 -10.15 -1.32 -2.43
CA PHE A 303 -11.54 -1.74 -2.53
C PHE A 303 -11.89 -2.75 -1.44
N ILE A 304 -12.80 -2.36 -0.56
CA ILE A 304 -13.34 -3.21 0.50
C ILE A 304 -14.77 -3.62 0.14
N ASP A 305 -14.95 -4.87 -0.25
CA ASP A 305 -16.26 -5.45 -0.55
C ASP A 305 -16.93 -5.97 0.74
N GLU A 306 -18.25 -5.95 0.83
CA GLU A 306 -19.02 -6.48 1.97
C GLU A 306 -18.54 -5.97 3.35
N ILE A 307 -18.31 -4.65 3.48
CA ILE A 307 -17.87 -4.03 4.73
C ILE A 307 -18.87 -4.21 5.88
N ASP A 308 -20.14 -4.53 5.57
CA ASP A 308 -21.17 -4.87 6.56
C ASP A 308 -20.88 -6.14 7.36
N ALA A 309 -19.97 -7.01 6.90
CA ALA A 309 -19.51 -8.16 7.68
C ALA A 309 -18.78 -7.77 8.97
N ILE A 310 -18.08 -6.62 8.97
CA ILE A 310 -17.32 -6.12 10.13
C ILE A 310 -17.89 -4.85 10.73
N GLY A 311 -18.72 -4.13 9.97
CA GLY A 311 -19.21 -2.80 10.32
C GLY A 311 -20.48 -2.77 11.15
N THR A 312 -21.02 -3.92 11.58
CA THR A 312 -22.29 -3.97 12.31
C THR A 312 -22.30 -3.09 13.55
N LYS A 313 -23.39 -2.35 13.75
CA LYS A 313 -23.60 -1.47 14.90
C LYS A 313 -23.31 -2.18 16.22
N ARG A 314 -22.62 -1.44 17.08
CA ARG A 314 -22.20 -1.83 18.43
C ARG A 314 -23.43 -2.19 19.25
N TYR A 315 -23.65 -3.48 19.47
CA TYR A 315 -24.38 -3.91 20.65
C TYR A 315 -23.33 -4.32 21.68
N ASP A 316 -23.59 -4.01 22.94
CA ASP A 316 -22.65 -4.23 24.05
C ASP A 316 -22.62 -5.74 24.37
N SER A 317 -22.01 -6.49 23.46
CA SER A 317 -22.00 -7.94 23.48
C SER A 317 -20.78 -8.42 24.25
N THR A 318 -21.02 -9.26 25.26
CA THR A 318 -19.99 -9.77 26.19
C THR A 318 -19.02 -10.77 25.54
N SER A 319 -19.30 -11.23 24.32
CA SER A 319 -18.53 -12.25 23.61
C SER A 319 -17.16 -11.76 23.15
N GLY A 320 -16.11 -12.52 23.45
CA GLY A 320 -14.73 -12.18 23.09
C GLY A 320 -14.47 -12.03 21.58
N GLY A 321 -15.19 -12.77 20.74
CA GLY A 321 -15.05 -12.69 19.27
C GLY A 321 -15.55 -11.37 18.69
N GLU A 322 -16.65 -10.81 19.21
CA GLU A 322 -17.20 -9.54 18.72
C GLU A 322 -16.33 -8.34 19.11
N ARG A 323 -15.70 -8.40 20.29
CA ARG A 323 -14.70 -7.43 20.71
C ARG A 323 -13.50 -7.37 19.77
N GLU A 324 -13.12 -8.50 19.17
CA GLU A 324 -12.01 -8.52 18.21
C GLU A 324 -12.42 -7.87 16.88
N VAL A 325 -13.60 -8.19 16.35
CA VAL A 325 -14.14 -7.53 15.14
C VAL A 325 -14.22 -6.02 15.36
N GLN A 326 -14.66 -5.59 16.55
CA GLN A 326 -14.71 -4.18 16.92
C GLN A 326 -13.31 -3.54 16.95
N ARG A 327 -12.29 -4.22 17.47
CA ARG A 327 -10.90 -3.73 17.46
C ARG A 327 -10.38 -3.56 16.03
N THR A 328 -10.63 -4.53 15.16
CA THR A 328 -10.27 -4.45 13.74
C THR A 328 -10.96 -3.27 13.05
N MET A 329 -12.25 -3.06 13.31
CA MET A 329 -13.00 -1.92 12.78
C MET A 329 -12.46 -0.58 13.30
N LEU A 330 -12.10 -0.48 14.57
CA LEU A 330 -11.50 0.74 15.14
C LEU A 330 -10.12 1.04 14.52
N GLU A 331 -9.31 0.02 14.27
CA GLU A 331 -8.05 0.20 13.54
C GLU A 331 -8.30 0.65 12.11
N LEU A 332 -9.27 0.05 11.40
CA LEU A 332 -9.67 0.51 10.06
C LEU A 332 -10.12 1.98 10.09
N LEU A 333 -10.87 2.40 11.10
CA LEU A 333 -11.25 3.79 11.28
C LEU A 333 -10.05 4.72 11.49
N ASN A 334 -9.07 4.30 12.30
CA ASN A 334 -7.83 5.05 12.50
C ASN A 334 -7.04 5.13 11.18
N GLN A 335 -6.97 4.04 10.41
CA GLN A 335 -6.37 3.99 9.08
C GLN A 335 -7.24 4.61 7.97
N LEU A 336 -8.42 5.17 8.29
CA LEU A 336 -9.23 6.00 7.37
C LEU A 336 -9.25 7.49 7.74
N ASP A 337 -8.98 7.83 8.99
CA ASP A 337 -8.98 9.23 9.48
C ASP A 337 -7.58 9.81 9.70
N GLY A 338 -6.68 8.94 10.18
CA GLY A 338 -5.28 9.13 10.56
C GLY A 338 -4.55 10.37 10.03
N PHE A 339 -3.84 10.99 10.97
CA PHE A 339 -3.00 12.18 10.84
C PHE A 339 -1.79 12.03 9.89
N ASP A 340 -1.50 10.81 9.42
CA ASP A 340 -0.47 10.58 8.42
C ASP A 340 -0.96 11.07 7.05
N ASP A 341 -0.15 11.88 6.36
CA ASP A 341 -0.34 12.22 4.95
C ASP A 341 -0.32 10.92 4.14
N ARG A 342 -1.50 10.36 3.87
CA ARG A 342 -1.66 9.03 3.26
C ARG A 342 -1.21 8.89 1.80
N GLY A 343 -0.54 9.90 1.25
CA GLY A 343 -0.28 9.96 -0.18
C GLY A 343 -1.58 9.81 -0.99
N ASP A 344 -1.46 9.35 -2.23
CA ASP A 344 -2.58 9.19 -3.16
C ASP A 344 -3.23 7.80 -3.05
N VAL A 345 -3.75 7.50 -1.86
CA VAL A 345 -4.54 6.28 -1.61
C VAL A 345 -6.03 6.61 -1.58
N LYS A 346 -6.81 6.00 -2.49
CA LYS A 346 -8.27 6.14 -2.55
C LYS A 346 -8.94 4.90 -1.98
N VAL A 347 -10.01 5.10 -1.21
CA VAL A 347 -10.77 3.99 -0.62
C VAL A 347 -12.17 3.92 -1.19
N ILE A 348 -12.54 2.74 -1.69
CA ILE A 348 -13.89 2.42 -2.16
C ILE A 348 -14.44 1.31 -1.28
N MET A 349 -15.60 1.54 -0.67
CA MET A 349 -16.29 0.54 0.15
C MET A 349 -17.60 0.15 -0.50
N ALA A 350 -17.92 -1.14 -0.53
CA ALA A 350 -19.23 -1.63 -0.96
C ALA A 350 -19.98 -2.28 0.21
N THR A 351 -21.25 -1.95 0.36
CA THR A 351 -22.14 -2.54 1.35
C THR A 351 -23.54 -2.79 0.77
N ASN A 352 -24.25 -3.77 1.32
CA ASN A 352 -25.68 -3.95 1.04
C ASN A 352 -26.56 -3.15 2.00
N LYS A 353 -26.12 -2.97 3.24
CA LYS A 353 -26.89 -2.33 4.30
C LYS A 353 -26.11 -1.19 4.95
N ILE A 354 -26.30 0.02 4.46
CA ILE A 354 -25.65 1.20 5.06
C ILE A 354 -26.15 1.49 6.49
N GLU A 355 -27.38 1.09 6.80
CA GLU A 355 -28.02 1.31 8.09
C GLU A 355 -27.44 0.47 9.23
N THR A 356 -26.82 -0.68 8.91
CA THR A 356 -26.16 -1.52 9.91
C THR A 356 -24.75 -1.05 10.22
N LEU A 357 -24.17 -0.16 9.41
CA LEU A 357 -22.82 0.34 9.61
C LEU A 357 -22.70 1.30 10.79
N ASP A 358 -21.55 1.29 11.45
CA ASP A 358 -21.20 2.27 12.48
C ASP A 358 -21.23 3.70 11.89
N PRO A 359 -22.02 4.63 12.49
CA PRO A 359 -22.03 6.03 12.11
C PRO A 359 -20.64 6.70 12.07
N ALA A 360 -19.67 6.17 12.82
CA ALA A 360 -18.30 6.65 12.80
C ALA A 360 -17.58 6.42 11.47
N LEU A 361 -17.90 5.36 10.71
CA LEU A 361 -17.33 5.09 9.39
C LEU A 361 -17.85 6.09 8.35
N ILE A 362 -19.16 6.37 8.38
CA ILE A 362 -19.86 7.18 7.38
C ILE A 362 -19.78 8.70 7.64
N ARG A 363 -18.96 9.13 8.60
CA ARG A 363 -18.79 10.55 8.93
C ARG A 363 -17.98 11.26 7.82
N PRO A 364 -18.41 12.47 7.40
CA PRO A 364 -17.63 13.29 6.47
C PRO A 364 -16.19 13.51 6.94
N GLY A 365 -15.22 13.49 6.02
CA GLY A 365 -13.78 13.51 6.32
C GLY A 365 -13.10 12.14 6.21
N ARG A 366 -13.87 11.05 6.36
CA ARG A 366 -13.44 9.66 6.09
C ARG A 366 -14.07 9.15 4.79
N ILE A 367 -15.39 9.28 4.71
CA ILE A 367 -16.20 8.97 3.53
C ILE A 367 -16.93 10.24 3.13
N ASP A 368 -16.55 10.79 1.98
CA ASP A 368 -17.06 12.07 1.51
C ASP A 368 -18.23 11.88 0.53
N ARG A 369 -18.28 10.75 -0.18
CA ARG A 369 -19.32 10.44 -1.16
C ARG A 369 -20.06 9.16 -0.81
N LYS A 370 -21.38 9.24 -0.84
CA LYS A 370 -22.31 8.13 -0.57
C LYS A 370 -23.17 7.94 -1.80
N ILE A 371 -22.96 6.84 -2.51
CA ILE A 371 -23.60 6.58 -3.80
C ILE A 371 -24.60 5.46 -3.63
N LEU A 372 -25.87 5.78 -3.87
CA LEU A 372 -26.99 4.85 -3.78
C LEU A 372 -27.20 4.13 -5.11
N PHE A 373 -27.30 2.81 -5.03
CA PHE A 373 -27.68 1.93 -6.13
C PHE A 373 -29.10 1.44 -5.90
N GLU A 374 -30.01 1.95 -6.71
CA GLU A 374 -31.42 1.56 -6.73
C GLU A 374 -31.64 0.42 -7.73
N ASN A 375 -32.85 -0.15 -7.69
CA ASN A 375 -33.26 -1.12 -8.70
C ASN A 375 -33.35 -0.45 -10.08
N PRO A 376 -33.03 -1.17 -11.17
CA PRO A 376 -32.96 -0.58 -12.50
C PRO A 376 -34.35 -0.21 -13.03
N ASP A 377 -34.47 0.99 -13.62
CA ASP A 377 -35.65 1.42 -14.38
C ASP A 377 -35.88 0.58 -15.64
N GLN A 378 -37.06 0.65 -16.25
CA GLN A 378 -37.37 -0.05 -17.51
C GLN A 378 -36.35 0.24 -18.63
N ASN A 379 -35.95 1.52 -18.79
CA ASN A 379 -34.94 1.92 -19.77
C ASN A 379 -33.57 1.30 -19.46
N THR A 380 -33.19 1.25 -18.18
CA THR A 380 -31.95 0.67 -17.71
C THR A 380 -31.97 -0.86 -17.87
N LYS A 381 -33.08 -1.52 -17.54
CA LYS A 381 -33.30 -2.95 -17.79
C LYS A 381 -33.11 -3.29 -19.27
N ARG A 382 -33.67 -2.49 -20.18
CA ARG A 382 -33.46 -2.66 -21.63
C ARG A 382 -31.98 -2.62 -22.00
N LYS A 383 -31.22 -1.65 -21.48
CA LYS A 383 -29.77 -1.55 -21.70
C LYS A 383 -29.04 -2.80 -21.18
N ILE A 384 -29.39 -3.28 -19.98
CA ILE A 384 -28.78 -4.47 -19.36
C ILE A 384 -29.08 -5.74 -20.17
N PHE A 385 -30.34 -5.95 -20.58
CA PHE A 385 -30.72 -7.07 -21.44
C PHE A 385 -29.93 -7.06 -22.74
N ASN A 386 -29.90 -5.92 -23.45
CA ASN A 386 -29.16 -5.79 -24.70
C ASN A 386 -27.66 -6.06 -24.54
N LEU A 387 -27.07 -5.62 -23.43
CA LEU A 387 -25.66 -5.87 -23.17
C LEU A 387 -25.38 -7.36 -22.97
N HIS A 388 -26.18 -8.06 -22.16
CA HIS A 388 -25.98 -9.49 -21.91
C HIS A 388 -26.34 -10.37 -23.11
N THR A 389 -27.30 -9.95 -23.93
CA THR A 389 -27.66 -10.68 -25.14
C THR A 389 -26.75 -10.37 -26.33
N SER A 390 -25.96 -9.29 -26.31
CA SER A 390 -25.04 -8.94 -27.40
C SER A 390 -24.04 -10.05 -27.77
N LYS A 391 -23.65 -10.87 -26.79
CA LYS A 391 -22.74 -12.01 -26.98
C LYS A 391 -23.47 -13.31 -27.34
N MET A 392 -24.81 -13.31 -27.31
CA MET A 392 -25.66 -14.49 -27.54
C MET A 392 -26.24 -14.46 -28.96
N SER A 393 -26.42 -15.65 -29.54
CA SER A 393 -27.13 -15.81 -30.81
C SER A 393 -28.64 -15.95 -30.54
N LEU A 394 -29.36 -14.83 -30.67
CA LEU A 394 -30.82 -14.79 -30.53
C LEU A 394 -31.51 -15.20 -31.85
N ASN A 395 -32.68 -15.83 -31.73
CA ASN A 395 -33.57 -15.99 -32.88
C ASN A 395 -34.37 -14.71 -33.14
N GLU A 396 -34.88 -14.51 -34.35
CA GLU A 396 -35.68 -13.33 -34.72
C GLU A 396 -37.00 -13.23 -33.93
N ASP A 397 -37.48 -14.37 -33.40
CA ASP A 397 -38.71 -14.45 -32.60
C ASP A 397 -38.59 -13.90 -31.16
N VAL A 398 -37.39 -13.48 -30.74
CA VAL A 398 -37.14 -13.05 -29.35
C VAL A 398 -37.47 -11.56 -29.18
N ASP A 399 -38.54 -11.28 -28.43
CA ASP A 399 -38.88 -9.91 -28.01
C ASP A 399 -38.49 -9.67 -26.55
N LEU A 400 -37.46 -8.86 -26.34
CA LEU A 400 -36.97 -8.52 -25.00
C LEU A 400 -37.91 -7.54 -24.28
N ASP A 401 -38.75 -6.79 -24.99
CA ASP A 401 -39.66 -5.82 -24.40
C ASP A 401 -40.80 -6.49 -23.60
N GLU A 402 -41.14 -7.75 -23.92
CA GLU A 402 -42.09 -8.56 -23.12
C GLU A 402 -41.62 -8.67 -21.66
N PHE A 403 -40.31 -8.84 -21.43
CA PHE A 403 -39.74 -8.99 -20.08
C PHE A 403 -39.49 -7.66 -19.37
N ILE A 404 -39.30 -6.58 -20.13
CA ILE A 404 -39.01 -5.25 -19.57
C ILE A 404 -40.30 -4.54 -19.11
N SER A 405 -41.39 -4.75 -19.84
CA SER A 405 -42.69 -4.12 -19.57
C SER A 405 -43.37 -4.66 -18.31
N GLN A 406 -43.02 -5.87 -17.89
CA GLN A 406 -43.52 -6.47 -16.65
C GLN A 406 -42.96 -5.74 -15.42
N LYS A 407 -43.85 -5.45 -14.46
CA LYS A 407 -43.52 -4.75 -13.20
C LYS A 407 -42.88 -5.70 -12.17
N ASP A 408 -41.89 -6.47 -12.60
CA ASP A 408 -41.15 -7.35 -11.70
C ASP A 408 -39.91 -6.63 -11.19
N ASP A 409 -39.63 -6.74 -9.89
CA ASP A 409 -38.42 -6.21 -9.24
C ASP A 409 -37.21 -7.08 -9.58
N LEU A 410 -36.76 -7.01 -10.84
CA LEU A 410 -35.58 -7.69 -11.34
C LEU A 410 -34.32 -6.86 -11.11
N SER A 411 -33.33 -7.45 -10.45
CA SER A 411 -31.98 -6.87 -10.33
C SER A 411 -31.14 -7.13 -11.58
N GLY A 412 -30.04 -6.40 -11.76
CA GLY A 412 -29.12 -6.65 -12.88
C GLY A 412 -28.51 -8.06 -12.84
N ALA A 413 -28.29 -8.60 -11.64
CA ALA A 413 -27.87 -10.00 -11.44
C ALA A 413 -28.95 -11.00 -11.90
N ASP A 414 -30.23 -10.72 -11.63
CA ASP A 414 -31.34 -11.57 -12.07
C ASP A 414 -31.42 -11.61 -13.60
N ILE A 415 -31.28 -10.45 -14.27
CA ILE A 415 -31.27 -10.38 -15.74
C ILE A 415 -30.13 -11.22 -16.33
N LYS A 416 -28.92 -11.10 -15.75
CA LYS A 416 -27.78 -11.92 -16.17
C LYS A 416 -28.04 -13.42 -15.96
N ALA A 417 -28.68 -13.80 -14.85
CA ALA A 417 -29.05 -15.18 -14.58
C ALA A 417 -30.08 -15.71 -15.59
N ILE A 418 -31.10 -14.93 -15.92
CA ILE A 418 -32.12 -15.27 -16.94
C ILE A 418 -31.45 -15.51 -18.30
N CYS A 419 -30.60 -14.59 -18.76
CA CYS A 419 -29.89 -14.76 -20.03
C CYS A 419 -29.00 -16.02 -20.03
N SER A 420 -28.30 -16.28 -18.92
CA SER A 420 -27.39 -17.43 -18.80
C SER A 420 -28.15 -18.76 -18.78
N GLU A 421 -29.28 -18.82 -18.06
CA GLU A 421 -30.16 -20.00 -18.01
C GLU A 421 -30.82 -20.26 -19.36
N ALA A 422 -31.29 -19.22 -20.07
CA ALA A 422 -31.85 -19.36 -21.41
C ALA A 422 -30.82 -19.94 -22.39
N GLY A 423 -29.57 -19.47 -22.33
CA GLY A 423 -28.46 -20.04 -23.10
C GLY A 423 -28.18 -21.50 -22.76
N LEU A 424 -28.24 -21.85 -21.47
CA LEU A 424 -28.03 -23.23 -21.00
C LEU A 424 -29.15 -24.18 -21.46
N MET A 425 -30.41 -23.72 -21.50
CA MET A 425 -31.55 -24.49 -22.02
C MET A 425 -31.39 -24.77 -23.51
N ALA A 426 -31.03 -23.76 -24.30
CA ALA A 426 -30.73 -23.95 -25.72
C ALA A 426 -29.59 -24.97 -25.94
N LEU A 427 -28.52 -24.89 -25.14
CA LEU A 427 -27.42 -25.86 -25.18
C LEU A 427 -27.86 -27.28 -24.80
N ARG A 428 -28.75 -27.42 -23.81
CA ARG A 428 -29.28 -28.73 -23.37
C ARG A 428 -30.03 -29.44 -24.51
N GLU A 429 -30.71 -28.66 -25.35
CA GLU A 429 -31.43 -29.14 -26.52
C GLU A 429 -30.56 -29.16 -27.79
N ARG A 430 -29.24 -28.95 -27.63
CA ARG A 430 -28.22 -28.92 -28.69
C ARG A 430 -28.48 -27.89 -29.79
N ARG A 431 -29.12 -26.77 -29.44
CA ARG A 431 -29.34 -25.63 -30.34
C ARG A 431 -28.29 -24.54 -30.10
N MET A 432 -27.92 -23.85 -31.16
CA MET A 432 -27.01 -22.70 -31.13
C MET A 432 -27.72 -21.34 -31.13
N ARG A 433 -29.06 -21.34 -31.26
CA ARG A 433 -29.90 -20.14 -31.20
C ARG A 433 -30.88 -20.26 -30.05
N VAL A 434 -30.98 -19.20 -29.26
CA VAL A 434 -31.91 -19.10 -28.12
C VAL A 434 -33.27 -18.66 -28.64
N GLN A 435 -34.33 -19.37 -28.26
CA GLN A 435 -35.71 -19.06 -28.63
C GLN A 435 -36.46 -18.35 -27.49
N MET A 436 -37.60 -17.75 -27.80
CA MET A 436 -38.44 -17.07 -26.80
C MET A 436 -38.96 -18.04 -25.71
N ALA A 437 -39.19 -19.30 -26.06
CA ALA A 437 -39.57 -20.33 -25.10
C ALA A 437 -38.50 -20.56 -24.01
N ASP A 438 -37.22 -20.52 -24.39
CA ASP A 438 -36.10 -20.68 -23.46
C ASP A 438 -36.06 -19.53 -22.45
N PHE A 439 -36.31 -18.29 -22.90
CA PHE A 439 -36.37 -17.13 -22.00
C PHE A 439 -37.55 -17.19 -21.03
N ARG A 440 -38.73 -17.64 -21.48
CA ARG A 440 -39.90 -17.82 -20.59
C ARG A 440 -39.64 -18.87 -19.52
N ALA A 441 -39.08 -20.02 -19.90
CA ALA A 441 -38.72 -21.08 -18.97
C ALA A 441 -37.59 -20.66 -18.01
N ALA A 442 -36.58 -19.94 -18.50
CA ALA A 442 -35.50 -19.41 -17.68
C ALA A 442 -36.02 -18.40 -16.65
N ARG A 443 -36.92 -17.50 -17.05
CA ARG A 443 -37.55 -16.52 -16.13
C ARG A 443 -38.28 -17.24 -15.01
N GLU A 444 -39.15 -18.20 -15.33
CA GLU A 444 -39.92 -18.93 -14.32
C GLU A 444 -39.02 -19.61 -13.29
N ARG A 445 -37.94 -20.23 -13.77
CA ARG A 445 -36.95 -20.88 -12.90
C ARG A 445 -36.24 -19.89 -11.97
N VAL A 446 -35.79 -18.76 -12.49
CA VAL A 446 -35.08 -17.73 -11.71
C VAL A 446 -36.02 -17.05 -10.70
N LEU A 447 -37.26 -16.72 -11.10
CA LEU A 447 -38.24 -16.13 -10.21
C LEU A 447 -38.60 -17.07 -9.06
N ARG A 448 -38.77 -18.37 -9.34
CA ARG A 448 -39.06 -19.38 -8.32
C ARG A 448 -37.95 -19.45 -7.27
N THR A 449 -36.68 -19.46 -7.70
CA THR A 449 -35.54 -19.44 -6.77
C THR A 449 -35.52 -18.18 -5.90
N LYS A 450 -35.98 -17.04 -6.43
CA LYS A 450 -36.09 -15.79 -5.67
C LYS A 450 -37.21 -15.83 -4.64
N GLN A 451 -38.38 -16.35 -5.02
CA GLN A 451 -39.55 -16.50 -4.13
C GLN A 451 -39.32 -17.51 -3.01
N GLU A 452 -38.57 -18.59 -3.25
CA GLU A 452 -38.21 -19.57 -2.22
C GLU A 452 -37.34 -18.98 -1.08
N GLY A 453 -36.74 -17.79 -1.28
CA GLY A 453 -35.91 -17.09 -0.30
C GLY A 453 -36.61 -15.99 0.52
N GLU A 454 -37.81 -15.55 0.13
CA GLU A 454 -38.59 -14.57 0.90
C GLU A 454 -39.59 -15.29 1.80
N PRO A 455 -39.62 -15.05 3.13
CA PRO A 455 -40.73 -15.52 3.95
C PRO A 455 -42.01 -14.82 3.48
N GLU A 456 -42.87 -15.55 2.78
CA GLU A 456 -44.20 -15.08 2.41
C GLU A 456 -45.00 -14.72 3.68
N GLY A 457 -45.41 -13.46 3.76
CA GLY A 457 -46.47 -13.02 4.68
C GLY A 457 -46.04 -11.98 5.70
N LEU A 458 -46.03 -10.71 5.29
CA LEU A 458 -46.27 -9.61 6.25
C LEU A 458 -47.09 -8.44 5.69
N TYR A 459 -47.43 -8.43 4.40
CA TYR A 459 -48.29 -7.41 3.81
C TYR A 459 -49.44 -8.10 3.08
N LEU A 460 -50.62 -7.98 3.71
CA LEU A 460 -51.94 -8.30 3.17
C LEU A 460 -52.57 -7.02 2.61
#